data_AF-E9ED90-F1
#
_entry.id   AF-E9ED90-F1
#
_cell.length_a   1.000
_cell.length_b   1.000
_cell.length_c   1.000
_cell.angle_alpha   90.00
_cell.angle_beta   90.00
_cell.angle_gamma   90.00
#
_symmetry.space_group_name_H-M   'P 1'
#
loop_
_entity.id
_entity.type
_entity.pdbx_description
1 polymer ?
#
loop_
_entity_poly.entity_id
_entity_poly.type
_entity_poly.pdbx_seq_one_letter_code
_entity_poly.pdbx_strand_id
1 'polypeptide(L)'
;MSTHGLVQATSPAQGVRLITFTRPEKRNALSRQLLDEFLVELEAASTDPAVQAIVITGTGTFFSAGADLKDIADLDSAGARSCRYLENLCVGMTAVRKPLIAAVNGPALGGGFEVALMVREEEKSYLYPVPDAAANPTVLGRLRRVGIQPPCG
;
A
#
# COMPACT_ATOMS: atom_id res chain seq x y z
N MET A 1 -1.57 22.41 11.24
CA MET A 1 -2.62 22.12 10.25
C MET A 1 -2.46 20.65 9.90
N SER A 2 -3.38 19.80 10.34
CA SER A 2 -3.29 18.35 10.15
C SER A 2 -3.51 18.03 8.68
N THR A 3 -2.45 17.66 7.98
CA THR A 3 -2.44 17.45 6.52
C THR A 3 -3.01 16.08 6.14
N HIS A 4 -4.14 15.63 6.72
CA HIS A 4 -4.75 14.35 6.38
C HIS A 4 -4.94 14.22 4.85
N GLY A 5 -4.57 13.08 4.25
CA GLY A 5 -4.80 12.80 2.83
C GLY A 5 -3.59 12.31 2.03
N LEU A 6 -2.59 11.72 2.69
CA LEU A 6 -1.44 11.07 2.04
C LEU A 6 -1.71 9.60 1.72
N VAL A 7 -2.80 9.03 2.29
CA VAL A 7 -3.30 7.71 1.97
C VAL A 7 -4.79 7.78 1.65
N GLN A 8 -5.21 7.09 0.60
CA GLN A 8 -6.62 6.94 0.22
C GLN A 8 -7.01 5.47 0.14
N ALA A 9 -8.13 5.12 0.77
CA ALA A 9 -8.70 3.78 0.74
C ALA A 9 -10.02 3.75 -0.04
N THR A 10 -10.14 2.84 -1.02
CA THR A 10 -11.35 2.63 -1.82
C THR A 10 -11.67 1.14 -1.97
N SER A 11 -12.88 0.82 -2.43
CA SER A 11 -13.32 -0.56 -2.67
C SER A 11 -13.70 -0.73 -4.15
N PRO A 12 -12.73 -0.95 -5.05
CA PRO A 12 -12.98 -1.04 -6.49
C PRO A 12 -13.68 -2.34 -6.89
N ALA A 13 -13.77 -3.31 -5.97
CA ALA A 13 -14.38 -4.61 -6.18
C ALA A 13 -14.97 -5.10 -4.86
N GLN A 14 -15.99 -5.95 -4.94
CA GLN A 14 -16.49 -6.63 -3.75
C GLN A 14 -15.37 -7.48 -3.15
N GLY A 15 -15.14 -7.35 -1.84
CA GLY A 15 -14.07 -8.09 -1.17
C GLY A 15 -12.68 -7.47 -1.31
N VAL A 16 -12.48 -6.41 -2.08
CA VAL A 16 -11.15 -5.80 -2.28
C VAL A 16 -11.08 -4.41 -1.66
N ARG A 17 -10.07 -4.20 -0.83
CA ARG A 17 -9.66 -2.87 -0.37
C ARG A 17 -8.43 -2.42 -1.14
N LEU A 18 -8.52 -1.29 -1.82
CA LEU A 18 -7.39 -0.64 -2.48
C LEU A 18 -6.90 0.53 -1.62
N ILE A 19 -5.67 0.44 -1.13
CA ILE A 19 -4.96 1.48 -0.39
C ILE A 19 -3.95 2.13 -1.33
N THR A 20 -4.04 3.46 -1.48
CA THR A 20 -3.24 4.22 -2.44
C THR A 20 -2.44 5.31 -1.73
N PHE A 21 -1.13 5.36 -1.95
CA PHE A 21 -0.28 6.48 -1.50
C PHE A 21 -0.44 7.68 -2.44
N THR A 22 -0.86 8.82 -1.89
CA THR A 22 -1.28 10.04 -2.64
C THR A 22 -0.30 11.20 -2.46
N ARG A 23 1.00 10.93 -2.47
CA ARG A 23 2.07 11.93 -2.28
C ARG A 23 3.04 12.00 -3.48
N PRO A 24 2.55 12.22 -4.71
CA PRO A 24 3.34 12.10 -5.93
C PRO A 24 4.49 13.12 -6.02
N GLU A 25 4.33 14.31 -5.45
CA GLU A 25 5.33 15.38 -5.42
C GLU A 25 6.58 15.02 -4.59
N LYS A 26 6.47 14.00 -3.74
CA LYS A 26 7.57 13.38 -3.00
C LYS A 26 7.77 11.92 -3.37
N ARG A 27 7.26 11.50 -4.54
CA ARG A 27 7.38 10.13 -5.06
C ARG A 27 6.92 9.08 -4.05
N ASN A 28 5.87 9.40 -3.29
CA ASN A 28 5.32 8.56 -2.22
C ASN A 28 6.37 8.12 -1.20
N ALA A 29 7.32 9.00 -0.85
CA ALA A 29 8.24 8.74 0.24
C ALA A 29 7.47 8.56 1.56
N LEU A 30 7.83 7.51 2.30
CA LEU A 30 7.21 7.04 3.53
C LEU A 30 7.55 8.00 4.68
N SER A 31 6.97 9.18 4.70
CA SER A 31 7.06 10.15 5.81
C SER A 31 6.16 9.76 6.97
N ARG A 32 6.46 10.17 8.21
CA ARG A 32 5.75 9.72 9.43
C ARG A 32 4.24 9.67 9.29
N GLN A 33 3.71 10.79 8.84
CA GLN A 33 2.29 10.97 8.62
C GLN A 33 1.68 9.97 7.62
N LEU A 34 2.40 9.63 6.53
CA LEU A 34 1.94 8.67 5.53
C LEU A 34 1.88 7.26 6.13
N LEU A 35 2.88 6.85 6.92
CA LEU A 35 2.84 5.53 7.56
C LEU A 35 1.75 5.46 8.64
N ASP A 36 1.54 6.53 9.42
CA ASP A 36 0.45 6.56 10.40
C ASP A 36 -0.92 6.39 9.72
N GLU A 37 -1.18 7.15 8.64
CA GLU A 37 -2.39 7.01 7.83
C GLU A 37 -2.49 5.63 7.18
N PHE A 38 -1.39 5.08 6.70
CA PHE A 38 -1.36 3.76 6.07
C PHE A 38 -1.72 2.65 7.07
N LEU A 39 -1.15 2.69 8.27
CA LEU A 39 -1.41 1.69 9.30
C LEU A 39 -2.86 1.71 9.77
N VAL A 40 -3.47 2.89 9.88
CA VAL A 40 -4.90 3.03 10.20
C VAL A 40 -5.77 2.36 9.13
N GLU A 41 -5.52 2.64 7.86
CA GLU A 41 -6.29 2.04 6.75
C GLU A 41 -6.03 0.53 6.62
N LEU A 42 -4.80 0.09 6.88
CA LEU A 42 -4.42 -1.31 6.86
C LEU A 42 -5.11 -2.10 7.97
N GLU A 43 -5.16 -1.56 9.19
CA GLU A 43 -5.86 -2.16 10.32
C GLU A 43 -7.36 -2.25 10.04
N ALA A 44 -7.99 -1.16 9.59
CA ALA A 44 -9.40 -1.12 9.24
C ALA A 44 -9.75 -2.19 8.19
N ALA A 45 -8.93 -2.30 7.14
CA ALA A 45 -9.08 -3.31 6.10
C ALA A 45 -8.86 -4.74 6.61
N SER A 46 -7.91 -4.93 7.52
CA SER A 46 -7.59 -6.22 8.13
C SER A 46 -8.75 -6.73 9.01
N THR A 47 -9.43 -5.85 9.74
CA THR A 47 -10.54 -6.23 10.64
C THR A 47 -11.90 -6.30 9.98
N ASP A 48 -12.10 -5.68 8.80
CA ASP A 48 -13.39 -5.63 8.12
C ASP A 48 -13.79 -7.00 7.51
N PRO A 49 -14.84 -7.68 7.99
CA PRO A 49 -15.23 -9.00 7.46
C PRO A 49 -15.67 -8.97 5.99
N ALA A 50 -16.03 -7.81 5.44
CA ALA A 50 -16.36 -7.66 4.03
C ALA A 50 -15.11 -7.61 3.14
N VAL A 51 -13.94 -7.30 3.69
CA VAL A 51 -12.66 -7.28 2.96
C VAL A 51 -12.03 -8.67 2.99
N GLN A 52 -11.75 -9.20 1.81
CA GLN A 52 -11.11 -10.49 1.57
C GLN A 52 -9.67 -10.33 1.09
N ALA A 53 -9.34 -9.25 0.37
CA ALA A 53 -7.99 -8.95 -0.09
C ALA A 53 -7.69 -7.45 0.03
N ILE A 54 -6.43 -7.13 0.28
CA ILE A 54 -5.92 -5.76 0.42
C ILE A 54 -4.85 -5.54 -0.66
N VAL A 55 -5.03 -4.49 -1.46
CA VAL A 55 -4.10 -4.10 -2.53
C VAL A 55 -3.49 -2.75 -2.17
N ILE A 56 -2.17 -2.63 -2.27
CA ILE A 56 -1.41 -1.40 -2.02
C ILE A 56 -0.86 -0.89 -3.35
N THR A 57 -0.97 0.40 -3.62
CA THR A 57 -0.35 1.05 -4.80
C THR A 57 0.05 2.50 -4.51
N GLY A 58 0.79 3.12 -5.43
CA GLY A 58 1.14 4.54 -5.38
C GLY A 58 0.43 5.33 -6.49
N THR A 59 0.21 6.62 -6.26
CA THR A 59 -0.17 7.57 -7.31
C THR A 59 1.02 7.97 -8.18
N GLY A 60 0.73 8.43 -9.40
CA GLY A 60 1.74 8.94 -10.33
C GLY A 60 2.63 7.82 -10.90
N THR A 61 3.90 8.15 -11.15
CA THR A 61 4.87 7.27 -11.81
C THR A 61 5.78 6.53 -10.83
N PHE A 62 5.51 6.60 -9.52
CA PHE A 62 6.27 5.93 -8.46
C PHE A 62 5.33 5.11 -7.58
N PHE A 63 5.81 3.92 -7.17
CA PHE A 63 5.15 3.18 -6.10
C PHE A 63 5.51 3.84 -4.76
N SER A 64 6.80 3.85 -4.42
CA SER A 64 7.35 4.60 -3.28
C SER A 64 8.85 4.76 -3.40
N ALA A 65 9.36 5.96 -3.08
CA ALA A 65 10.79 6.23 -2.98
C ALA A 65 11.44 5.69 -1.69
N GLY A 66 10.67 5.05 -0.80
CA GLY A 66 11.16 4.56 0.48
C GLY A 66 11.15 5.62 1.56
N ALA A 67 12.05 5.52 2.53
CA ALA A 67 12.08 6.42 3.68
C ALA A 67 12.24 7.89 3.26
N ASP A 68 11.51 8.79 3.94
CA ASP A 68 11.61 10.22 3.66
C ASP A 68 12.92 10.80 4.20
N LEU A 69 13.73 11.37 3.30
CA LEU A 69 15.04 11.93 3.65
C LEU A 69 14.96 13.13 4.61
N LYS A 70 13.85 13.87 4.63
CA LYS A 70 13.67 14.95 5.62
C LYS A 70 13.47 14.37 7.02
N ASP A 71 12.63 13.35 7.13
CA ASP A 71 12.40 12.66 8.39
C ASP A 71 13.66 11.96 8.90
N ILE A 72 14.56 11.55 7.98
CA ILE A 72 15.90 11.02 8.32
C ILE A 72 16.85 12.15 8.75
N ALA A 73 16.83 13.30 8.07
CA ALA A 73 17.72 14.43 8.38
C ALA A 73 17.40 15.10 9.72
N ASP A 74 16.14 15.04 10.17
CA ASP A 74 15.69 15.57 11.46
C ASP A 74 16.00 14.64 12.65
N LEU A 75 16.64 13.48 12.42
CA LEU A 75 17.06 12.53 13.46
C LEU A 75 18.52 12.78 13.87
N ASP A 76 18.78 12.80 15.18
CA ASP A 76 20.15 12.73 15.72
C ASP A 76 20.75 11.31 15.55
N SER A 77 22.02 11.12 15.94
CA SER A 77 22.71 9.83 15.80
C SER A 77 22.07 8.68 16.62
N ALA A 78 21.25 8.98 17.62
CA ALA A 78 20.42 8.01 18.35
C ALA A 78 19.07 7.75 17.63
N GLY A 79 18.50 8.78 17.00
CA GLY A 79 17.32 8.71 16.14
C GLY A 79 17.55 7.94 14.85
N ALA A 80 18.73 8.08 14.22
CA ALA A 80 19.13 7.33 13.03
C ALA A 80 19.27 5.82 13.30
N ARG A 81 19.66 5.45 14.53
CA ARG A 81 19.69 4.06 15.00
C ARG A 81 18.29 3.57 15.43
N SER A 82 17.39 4.50 15.71
CA SER A 82 15.98 4.29 16.03
C SER A 82 15.06 4.37 14.80
N CYS A 83 15.49 3.79 13.67
CA CYS A 83 14.64 3.41 12.53
C CYS A 83 13.47 2.45 12.89
N ARG A 84 12.99 2.47 14.13
CA ARG A 84 11.70 1.97 14.64
C ARG A 84 10.51 2.49 13.85
N TYR A 85 10.69 3.57 13.11
CA TYR A 85 9.66 4.13 12.26
C TYR A 85 9.17 3.15 11.16
N LEU A 86 10.04 2.25 10.66
CA LEU A 86 9.64 1.12 9.83
C LEU A 86 9.33 -0.15 10.64
N GLU A 87 9.73 -0.27 11.91
CA GLU A 87 9.32 -1.42 12.75
C GLU A 87 7.79 -1.49 12.87
N ASN A 88 7.12 -0.36 13.08
CA ASN A 88 5.66 -0.32 13.16
C ASN A 88 5.00 -0.76 11.84
N LEU A 89 5.61 -0.42 10.71
CA LEU A 89 5.19 -0.89 9.39
C LEU A 89 5.33 -2.41 9.29
N CYS A 90 6.47 -2.97 9.72
CA CYS A 90 6.66 -4.42 9.71
C CYS A 90 5.69 -5.15 10.62
N VAL A 91 5.48 -4.65 11.84
CA VAL A 91 4.53 -5.23 12.81
C VAL A 91 3.10 -5.14 12.26
N GLY A 92 2.69 -3.98 11.74
CA GLY A 92 1.36 -3.78 11.16
C GLY A 92 1.10 -4.70 9.97
N MET A 93 2.03 -4.78 9.03
CA MET A 93 1.89 -5.65 7.85
C MET A 93 1.93 -7.14 8.19
N THR A 94 2.74 -7.57 9.17
CA THR A 94 2.80 -8.99 9.59
C THR A 94 1.58 -9.42 10.40
N ALA A 95 0.87 -8.49 11.04
CA ALA A 95 -0.39 -8.76 11.73
C ALA A 95 -1.56 -9.05 10.76
N VAL A 96 -1.45 -8.65 9.49
CA VAL A 96 -2.50 -8.86 8.49
C VAL A 96 -2.63 -10.35 8.15
N ARG A 97 -3.82 -10.90 8.39
CA ARG A 97 -4.15 -12.31 8.14
C ARG A 97 -4.84 -12.56 6.80
N LYS A 98 -5.06 -11.50 6.03
CA LYS A 98 -5.69 -11.52 4.70
C LYS A 98 -4.63 -11.42 3.60
N PRO A 99 -4.91 -11.90 2.38
CA PRO A 99 -4.10 -11.59 1.21
C PRO A 99 -3.77 -10.09 1.12
N LEU A 100 -2.48 -9.79 1.12
CA LEU A 100 -1.93 -8.44 0.97
C LEU A 100 -1.11 -8.44 -0.31
N ILE A 101 -1.38 -7.52 -1.24
CA ILE A 101 -0.84 -7.50 -2.61
C ILE A 101 -0.26 -6.11 -2.91
N ALA A 102 0.94 -6.06 -3.49
CA ALA A 102 1.53 -4.80 -3.95
C ALA A 102 1.35 -4.63 -5.47
N ALA A 103 0.49 -3.71 -5.87
CA ALA A 103 0.37 -3.27 -7.26
C ALA A 103 1.43 -2.19 -7.56
N VAL A 104 2.67 -2.63 -7.78
CA VAL A 104 3.82 -1.76 -8.06
C VAL A 104 3.67 -1.06 -9.42
N ASN A 105 3.21 0.20 -9.40
CA ASN A 105 2.92 1.04 -10.57
C ASN A 105 4.13 1.82 -11.11
N GLY A 106 5.26 1.76 -10.43
CA GLY A 106 6.49 2.49 -10.75
C GLY A 106 7.64 2.09 -9.83
N PRO A 107 8.75 2.85 -9.78
CA PRO A 107 9.88 2.50 -8.93
C PRO A 107 9.48 2.35 -7.45
N ALA A 108 10.01 1.30 -6.83
CA ALA A 108 9.90 0.98 -5.41
C ALA A 108 11.32 0.89 -4.84
N LEU A 109 11.72 1.85 -4.01
CA LEU A 109 13.09 2.00 -3.52
C LEU A 109 13.14 1.89 -1.98
N GLY A 110 14.21 1.33 -1.43
CA GLY A 110 14.41 1.22 0.03
C GLY A 110 13.21 0.59 0.75
N GLY A 111 12.68 1.26 1.78
CA GLY A 111 11.48 0.80 2.50
C GLY A 111 10.22 0.63 1.63
N GLY A 112 10.16 1.28 0.46
CA GLY A 112 9.09 1.04 -0.52
C GLY A 112 9.21 -0.32 -1.20
N PHE A 113 10.42 -0.85 -1.32
CA PHE A 113 10.67 -2.21 -1.77
C PHE A 113 10.35 -3.24 -0.68
N GLU A 114 10.60 -2.92 0.60
CA GLU A 114 10.21 -3.77 1.73
C GLU A 114 8.68 -3.96 1.79
N VAL A 115 7.91 -2.88 1.62
CA VAL A 115 6.44 -2.97 1.48
C VAL A 115 6.05 -3.90 0.33
N ALA A 116 6.74 -3.80 -0.81
CA ALA A 116 6.46 -4.65 -1.98
C ALA A 116 6.86 -6.11 -1.79
N LEU A 117 7.77 -6.43 -0.87
CA LEU A 117 8.21 -7.80 -0.55
C LEU A 117 7.42 -8.45 0.58
N MET A 118 6.86 -7.67 1.49
CA MET A 118 6.09 -8.14 2.65
C MET A 118 4.68 -8.64 2.27
N VAL A 119 4.28 -8.43 1.02
CA VAL A 119 3.01 -8.91 0.47
C VAL A 119 3.06 -10.42 0.27
N ARG A 120 2.03 -11.11 0.75
CA ARG A 120 1.92 -12.57 0.64
C ARG A 120 1.02 -12.86 -0.55
N GLU A 121 1.61 -13.34 -1.64
CA GLU A 121 0.82 -14.06 -2.64
C GLU A 121 0.39 -15.39 -2.02
N GLU A 122 -0.91 -15.57 -1.78
CA GLU A 122 -1.45 -16.92 -1.66
C GLU A 122 -1.73 -17.45 -3.06
N GLU A 123 -1.36 -18.71 -3.32
CA GLU A 123 -1.49 -19.44 -4.58
C GLU A 123 -2.96 -19.73 -4.98
N LYS A 124 -3.91 -18.91 -4.54
CA LYS A 124 -5.32 -19.01 -4.91
C LYS A 124 -5.62 -17.92 -5.93
N SER A 125 -5.99 -18.33 -7.13
CA SER A 125 -6.56 -17.43 -8.13
C SER A 125 -7.94 -16.97 -7.62
N TYR A 126 -8.04 -15.69 -7.24
CA TYR A 126 -9.31 -15.12 -6.81
C TYR A 126 -9.93 -14.28 -7.93
N LEU A 127 -11.03 -14.77 -8.51
CA LEU A 127 -11.86 -14.03 -9.46
C LEU A 127 -12.80 -13.10 -8.66
N TYR A 128 -12.59 -11.78 -8.73
CA TYR A 128 -13.47 -10.79 -8.09
C TYR A 128 -14.15 -9.90 -9.14
N PRO A 129 -15.48 -9.68 -9.06
CA PRO A 129 -16.14 -8.68 -9.89
C PRO A 129 -15.66 -7.30 -9.45
N VAL A 130 -15.05 -6.55 -10.38
CA VAL A 130 -14.54 -5.20 -10.18
C VAL A 130 -15.53 -4.21 -10.82
N PRO A 131 -16.56 -3.70 -10.12
CA PRO A 131 -17.39 -2.63 -10.64
C PRO A 131 -16.60 -1.34 -10.47
N ASP A 132 -16.08 -0.85 -11.58
CA ASP A 132 -15.43 0.46 -11.70
C ASP A 132 -14.05 0.57 -11.01
N ALA A 133 -13.08 -0.16 -11.59
CA ALA A 133 -11.66 0.09 -11.35
C ALA A 133 -11.31 1.51 -11.83
N ALA A 134 -11.26 2.45 -10.88
CA ALA A 134 -10.79 3.80 -11.12
C ALA A 134 -9.43 3.81 -11.85
N ALA A 135 -9.51 4.04 -13.16
CA ALA A 135 -8.62 4.76 -14.06
C ALA A 135 -7.11 4.40 -14.15
N ASN A 136 -6.60 3.31 -13.57
CA ASN A 136 -5.19 2.92 -13.78
C ASN A 136 -5.04 1.57 -14.52
N PRO A 137 -4.73 1.57 -15.85
CA PRO A 137 -4.57 0.35 -16.64
C PRO A 137 -3.41 -0.54 -16.17
N THR A 138 -2.43 0.02 -15.43
CA THR A 138 -1.33 -0.75 -14.83
C THR A 138 -1.81 -1.58 -13.63
N VAL A 139 -2.74 -1.04 -12.83
CA VAL A 139 -3.36 -1.78 -11.72
C VAL A 139 -4.23 -2.89 -12.29
N LEU A 140 -5.05 -2.61 -13.31
CA LEU A 140 -5.89 -3.61 -13.98
C LEU A 140 -5.05 -4.75 -14.62
N GLY A 141 -3.96 -4.41 -15.30
CA GLY A 141 -3.07 -5.38 -15.94
C GLY A 141 -2.33 -6.29 -14.94
N ARG A 142 -2.08 -5.81 -13.71
CA ARG A 142 -1.44 -6.62 -12.65
C ARG A 142 -2.45 -7.39 -11.81
N LEU A 143 -3.62 -6.81 -11.51
CA LEU A 143 -4.75 -7.54 -10.94
C LEU A 143 -5.05 -8.80 -11.77
N ARG A 144 -5.09 -8.68 -13.10
CA ARG A 144 -5.25 -9.85 -14.00
C ARG A 144 -4.16 -10.91 -13.85
N ARG A 145 -2.92 -10.50 -13.54
CA ARG A 145 -1.75 -11.39 -13.40
C ARG A 145 -1.76 -12.17 -12.09
N VAL A 146 -2.36 -11.60 -11.05
CA VAL A 146 -2.61 -12.27 -9.75
C VAL A 146 -3.99 -12.96 -9.70
N GLY A 147 -4.60 -13.21 -10.87
CA GLY A 147 -5.88 -13.94 -10.99
C GLY A 147 -7.14 -13.11 -10.80
N ILE A 148 -7.02 -11.80 -10.52
CA ILE A 148 -8.15 -10.88 -10.34
C ILE A 148 -8.56 -10.33 -11.70
N GLN A 149 -9.53 -10.97 -12.35
CA GLN A 149 -10.06 -10.56 -13.65
C GLN A 149 -11.41 -9.84 -13.51
N PRO A 150 -11.67 -8.77 -14.30
CA PRO A 150 -13.02 -8.25 -14.43
C PRO A 150 -13.94 -9.35 -14.99
N PRO A 151 -15.26 -9.33 -14.70
CA PRO A 151 -16.17 -10.33 -15.22
C PRO A 151 -16.08 -10.35 -16.76
N CYS A 152 -15.93 -11.55 -17.34
CA CYS A 152 -16.11 -11.74 -18.77
C CYS A 152 -17.55 -11.32 -19.10
N GLY A 153 -17.68 -10.25 -19.88
CA GLY A 153 -18.96 -9.85 -20.48
C GLY A 153 -19.43 -10.84 -21.51
#